data_AF-A0A2C9UHB1-F1
#
_entry.id   AF-A0A2C9UHB1-F1
#
_cell.length_a   1.000
_cell.length_b   1.000
_cell.length_c   1.000
_cell.angle_alpha   90.00
_cell.angle_beta   90.00
_cell.angle_gamma   90.00
#
_symmetry.space_group_name_H-M   'P 1'
#
loop_
_entity.id
_entity.type
_entity.pdbx_description
1 polymer ?
#
loop_
_entity_poly.entity_id
_entity_poly.type
_entity_poly.pdbx_seq_one_letter_code
_entity_poly.pdbx_strand_id
1 'polypeptide(L)'
;MASWNSFPLEITYETFGWIAFFSWSISFYPQVILNFRRKSVVGLNFDFVLLNLTKHSSYLIYNASLYFSSAIQEQYFDKYGYGEMIPVAANDVAFSIHAVLLTAITLFQIVIYDHGNQKVSKISVAIVCAVWIVAAICFFIALPKHSWLWLISIFNSIQVFMTVIKYIPQAVMNFMRKSTDGFSIGNILLDFLGGVTNYAQMAVQSIDQNSWVNFYGNIGKTLLSLVSVFFDLLFMCQHFILYPAKKAHISLKPNKAGAEPLIKSADDPPSENV
;
A
#
# COMPACT_ATOMS: atom_id res chain seq x y z
N MET A 1 -2.81 18.37 28.47
CA MET A 1 -2.24 17.54 27.38
C MET A 1 -0.76 17.78 27.36
N ALA A 2 0.03 16.72 27.22
CA ALA A 2 1.47 16.87 27.06
C ALA A 2 1.81 17.62 25.77
N SER A 3 2.85 18.42 25.83
CA SER A 3 3.43 19.18 24.72
C SER A 3 4.84 18.68 24.45
N TRP A 4 5.36 19.01 23.27
CA TRP A 4 6.75 18.72 22.93
C TRP A 4 7.72 19.35 23.93
N ASN A 5 8.72 18.56 24.35
CA ASN A 5 9.81 19.04 25.20
C ASN A 5 10.93 19.68 24.38
N SER A 6 11.12 19.21 23.14
CA SER A 6 12.19 19.63 22.23
C SER A 6 11.64 20.04 20.86
N PHE A 7 11.76 21.33 20.55
CA PHE A 7 11.37 21.88 19.25
C PHE A 7 12.07 21.22 18.04
N PRO A 8 13.38 20.90 18.09
CA PRO A 8 14.01 20.11 17.03
C PRO A 8 13.39 18.72 16.82
N LEU A 9 12.95 18.04 17.89
CA LEU A 9 12.32 16.73 17.79
C LEU A 9 10.92 16.84 17.19
N GLU A 10 10.15 17.88 17.54
CA GLU A 10 8.87 18.19 16.91
C GLU A 10 9.00 18.38 15.40
N ILE A 11 9.96 19.18 14.93
CA ILE A 11 10.21 19.36 13.49
C ILE A 11 10.61 18.04 12.83
N THR A 12 11.46 17.25 13.48
CA THR A 12 11.91 15.96 12.95
C THR A 12 10.74 14.98 12.82
N TYR A 13 9.85 14.95 13.81
CA TYR A 13 8.63 14.16 13.82
C TYR A 13 7.71 14.51 12.65
N GLU A 14 7.40 15.80 12.48
CA GLU A 14 6.57 16.27 11.37
C GLU A 14 7.20 15.94 10.02
N THR A 15 8.52 16.16 9.89
CA THR A 15 9.26 15.87 8.66
C THR A 15 9.15 14.40 8.28
N PHE A 16 9.41 13.48 9.20
CA PHE A 16 9.28 12.05 8.95
C PHE A 16 7.85 11.63 8.62
N GLY A 17 6.87 12.22 9.30
CA GLY A 17 5.47 11.96 9.02
C GLY A 17 5.05 12.36 7.60
N TRP A 18 5.46 13.54 7.14
CA TRP A 18 5.16 14.00 5.80
C TRP A 18 5.94 13.24 4.71
N ILE A 19 7.19 12.83 4.97
CA ILE A 19 7.92 11.93 4.06
C ILE A 19 7.17 10.60 3.91
N ALA A 20 6.67 10.03 5.01
CA ALA A 20 5.87 8.81 4.97
C ALA A 20 4.60 9.00 4.13
N PHE A 21 3.87 10.09 4.38
CA PHE A 21 2.68 10.47 3.61
C PHE A 21 2.96 10.53 2.11
N PHE A 22 3.99 11.28 1.68
CA PHE A 22 4.29 11.45 0.26
C PHE A 22 4.77 10.15 -0.38
N SER A 23 5.66 9.41 0.29
CA SER A 23 6.21 8.16 -0.23
C SER A 23 5.11 7.15 -0.52
N TRP A 24 4.21 6.94 0.46
CA TRP A 24 3.08 6.04 0.25
C TRP A 24 2.06 6.58 -0.73
N SER A 25 1.72 7.88 -0.69
CA SER A 25 0.69 8.47 -1.57
C SER A 25 1.06 8.37 -3.05
N ILE A 26 2.32 8.65 -3.40
CA ILE A 26 2.81 8.57 -4.78
C ILE A 26 2.58 7.17 -5.38
N SER A 27 2.69 6.11 -4.56
CA SER A 27 2.54 4.73 -5.02
C SER A 27 1.15 4.38 -5.58
N PHE A 28 0.10 5.15 -5.24
CA PHE A 28 -1.27 4.91 -5.71
C PHE A 28 -1.52 5.40 -7.14
N TYR A 29 -0.84 6.49 -7.53
CA TYR A 29 -1.12 7.19 -8.79
C TYR A 29 -0.84 6.38 -10.06
N PRO A 30 0.27 5.60 -10.17
CA PRO A 30 0.56 4.84 -11.38
C PRO A 30 -0.61 3.97 -11.85
N GLN A 31 -1.29 3.28 -10.92
CA GLN A 31 -2.41 2.40 -11.28
C GLN A 31 -3.62 3.20 -11.75
N VAL A 32 -3.99 4.28 -11.03
CA VAL A 32 -5.12 5.14 -11.38
C VAL A 32 -4.91 5.76 -12.77
N ILE A 33 -3.71 6.25 -13.05
CA ILE A 33 -3.35 6.85 -14.33
C ILE A 33 -3.35 5.79 -15.44
N LEU A 34 -2.81 4.60 -15.19
CA LEU A 34 -2.76 3.52 -16.16
C LEU A 34 -4.17 3.08 -16.60
N ASN A 35 -5.07 2.86 -15.63
CA ASN A 35 -6.47 2.54 -15.88
C ASN A 35 -7.14 3.65 -16.72
N PHE A 36 -6.92 4.91 -16.36
CA PHE A 36 -7.48 6.05 -17.07
C PHE A 36 -6.99 6.15 -18.52
N ARG A 37 -5.70 5.88 -18.77
CA ARG A 37 -5.09 5.93 -20.11
C ARG A 37 -5.54 4.76 -20.99
N ARG A 38 -5.60 3.55 -20.43
CA ARG A 38 -5.98 2.34 -21.17
C ARG A 38 -7.49 2.21 -21.37
N LYS A 39 -8.30 2.89 -20.54
CA LYS A 39 -9.76 2.67 -20.44
C LYS A 39 -10.12 1.20 -20.23
N SER A 40 -9.22 0.46 -19.58
CA SER A 40 -9.30 -0.96 -19.31
C SER A 40 -8.60 -1.25 -18.00
N VAL A 41 -9.20 -2.10 -17.18
CA VAL A 41 -8.65 -2.60 -15.91
C VAL A 41 -8.20 -4.06 -16.05
N VAL A 42 -8.11 -4.59 -17.28
CA VAL A 42 -7.64 -5.96 -17.53
C VAL A 42 -6.19 -6.10 -17.06
N GLY A 43 -5.97 -7.08 -16.18
CA GLY A 43 -4.72 -7.36 -15.47
C GLY A 43 -4.67 -6.83 -14.03
N LEU A 44 -5.60 -5.96 -13.61
CA LEU A 44 -5.70 -5.51 -12.22
C LEU A 44 -6.38 -6.57 -11.36
N ASN A 45 -5.82 -6.87 -10.19
CA ASN A 45 -6.43 -7.81 -9.24
C ASN A 45 -7.56 -7.11 -8.45
N PHE A 46 -8.82 -7.44 -8.73
CA PHE A 46 -9.97 -6.78 -8.07
C PHE A 46 -10.08 -7.13 -6.58
N ASP A 47 -9.65 -8.33 -6.18
CA ASP A 47 -9.61 -8.74 -4.78
C ASP A 47 -8.67 -7.83 -3.99
N PHE A 48 -7.50 -7.54 -4.57
CA PHE A 48 -6.51 -6.65 -3.97
C PHE A 48 -7.08 -5.25 -3.72
N VAL A 49 -7.80 -4.69 -4.70
CA VAL A 49 -8.41 -3.36 -4.56
C VAL A 49 -9.51 -3.38 -3.49
N LEU A 50 -10.36 -4.41 -3.45
CA LEU A 50 -11.43 -4.53 -2.45
C LEU A 50 -10.88 -4.70 -1.02
N LEU A 51 -9.87 -5.55 -0.84
CA LEU A 51 -9.21 -5.75 0.46
C LEU A 51 -8.50 -4.47 0.92
N ASN A 52 -7.84 -3.74 0.01
CA ASN A 52 -7.21 -2.45 0.32
C ASN A 52 -8.24 -1.41 0.73
N LEU A 53 -9.42 -1.36 0.11
CA LEU A 53 -10.46 -0.42 0.56
C LEU A 53 -10.83 -0.70 2.03
N THR A 54 -11.03 -1.96 2.39
CA THR A 54 -11.36 -2.33 3.78
C THR A 54 -10.22 -1.98 4.75
N LYS A 55 -8.96 -2.24 4.36
CA LYS A 55 -7.78 -1.85 5.13
C LYS A 55 -7.76 -0.32 5.36
N HIS A 56 -7.79 0.45 4.28
CA HIS A 56 -7.62 1.91 4.34
C HIS A 56 -8.79 2.58 5.05
N SER A 57 -10.02 2.11 4.85
CA SER A 57 -11.18 2.61 5.58
C SER A 57 -11.07 2.33 7.08
N SER A 58 -10.61 1.15 7.48
CA SER A 58 -10.40 0.83 8.91
C SER A 58 -9.29 1.70 9.52
N TYR A 59 -8.21 1.94 8.78
CA TYR A 59 -7.15 2.84 9.22
C TYR A 59 -7.61 4.29 9.35
N LEU A 60 -8.42 4.77 8.38
CA LEU A 60 -9.04 6.09 8.42
C LEU A 60 -9.98 6.25 9.62
N ILE A 61 -10.84 5.27 9.88
CA ILE A 61 -11.74 5.29 11.04
C ILE A 61 -10.92 5.45 12.32
N TYR A 62 -9.88 4.64 12.52
CA TYR A 62 -9.02 4.77 13.69
C TYR A 62 -8.34 6.14 13.79
N ASN A 63 -7.65 6.58 12.74
CA ASN A 63 -6.89 7.83 12.76
C ASN A 63 -7.81 9.03 12.95
N ALA A 64 -8.87 9.15 12.14
CA ALA A 64 -9.79 10.28 12.23
C ALA A 64 -10.51 10.32 13.58
N SER A 65 -10.98 9.18 14.08
CA SER A 65 -11.67 9.12 15.37
C SER A 65 -10.75 9.50 16.54
N LEU A 66 -9.53 8.95 16.61
CA LEU A 66 -8.58 9.29 17.68
C LEU A 66 -8.03 10.72 17.56
N TYR A 67 -7.89 11.24 16.35
CA TYR A 67 -7.38 12.59 16.10
C TYR A 67 -8.42 13.69 16.39
N PHE A 68 -9.70 13.48 16.03
CA PHE A 68 -10.72 14.54 16.14
C PHE A 68 -11.66 14.41 17.35
N SER A 69 -11.87 13.21 17.90
CA SER A 69 -12.86 13.03 18.96
C SER A 69 -12.26 13.23 20.35
N SER A 70 -12.65 14.33 21.01
CA SER A 70 -12.25 14.59 22.40
C SER A 70 -12.64 13.47 23.36
N ALA A 71 -13.82 12.84 23.16
CA ALA A 71 -14.27 11.73 24.00
C ALA A 71 -13.38 10.49 23.89
N ILE A 72 -12.81 10.22 22.70
CA ILE A 72 -11.89 9.10 22.49
C ILE A 72 -10.51 9.44 23.05
N GLN A 73 -10.07 10.69 22.89
CA GLN A 73 -8.82 11.18 23.48
C GLN A 73 -8.85 11.13 25.00
N GLU A 74 -9.97 11.49 25.62
CA GLU A 74 -10.17 11.37 27.07
C GLU A 74 -10.04 9.91 27.53
N GLN A 75 -10.71 8.96 26.86
CA GLN A 75 -10.54 7.53 27.14
C GLN A 75 -9.10 7.04 26.94
N TYR A 76 -8.37 7.62 25.98
CA TYR A 76 -6.97 7.32 25.77
C TYR A 76 -6.12 7.78 26.96
N PHE A 77 -6.33 9.01 27.44
CA PHE A 77 -5.62 9.55 28.60
C PHE A 77 -5.98 8.81 29.90
N ASP A 78 -7.23 8.39 30.07
CA ASP A 78 -7.63 7.55 31.21
C ASP A 78 -6.90 6.20 31.21
N LYS A 79 -6.64 5.63 30.03
CA LYS A 79 -5.96 4.34 29.88
C LYS A 79 -4.45 4.44 30.01
N TYR A 80 -3.83 5.45 29.41
CA TYR A 80 -2.38 5.52 29.24
C TYR A 80 -1.71 6.65 30.02
N GLY A 81 -2.48 7.62 30.54
CA GLY A 81 -2.01 8.74 31.33
C GLY A 81 -2.18 10.09 30.63
N TYR A 82 -2.52 11.12 31.41
CA TYR A 82 -2.71 12.50 30.92
C TYR A 82 -1.40 13.23 30.56
N GLY A 83 -0.26 12.68 30.95
CA GLY A 83 1.08 13.14 30.55
C GLY A 83 1.53 12.57 29.20
N GLU A 84 0.70 11.77 28.54
CA GLU A 84 1.00 11.21 27.23
C GLU A 84 0.43 12.08 26.10
N MET A 85 1.02 11.96 24.91
CA MET A 85 0.52 12.58 23.68
C MET A 85 -0.30 11.57 22.88
N ILE A 86 -1.24 12.09 22.09
CA ILE A 86 -2.04 11.26 21.19
C ILE A 86 -1.12 10.68 20.09
N PRO A 87 -1.11 9.36 19.89
CA PRO A 87 -0.15 8.68 19.01
C PRO A 87 -0.61 8.67 17.53
N VAL A 88 -1.34 9.71 17.13
CA VAL A 88 -1.87 9.92 15.77
C VAL A 88 -1.60 11.36 15.36
N ALA A 89 -0.95 11.51 14.22
CA ALA A 89 -0.58 12.80 13.65
C ALA A 89 -1.50 13.21 12.49
N ALA A 90 -1.40 14.48 12.07
CA ALA A 90 -2.12 15.00 10.92
C ALA A 90 -1.76 14.25 9.62
N ASN A 91 -0.50 13.85 9.44
CA ASN A 91 -0.05 13.09 8.26
C ASN A 91 -0.68 11.69 8.22
N ASP A 92 -0.97 11.05 9.35
CA ASP A 92 -1.64 9.75 9.40
C ASP A 92 -3.09 9.85 8.91
N VAL A 93 -3.79 10.91 9.35
CA VAL A 93 -5.16 11.22 8.91
C VAL A 93 -5.15 11.56 7.42
N ALA A 94 -4.27 12.46 6.98
CA ALA A 94 -4.14 12.85 5.59
C ALA A 94 -3.87 11.64 4.68
N PHE A 95 -2.92 10.77 5.07
CA PHE A 95 -2.59 9.57 4.31
C PHE A 95 -3.77 8.61 4.22
N SER A 96 -4.44 8.35 5.34
CA SER A 96 -5.58 7.42 5.35
C SER A 96 -6.78 7.93 4.55
N ILE A 97 -7.08 9.24 4.57
CA ILE A 97 -8.07 9.86 3.67
C ILE A 97 -7.65 9.65 2.22
N HIS A 98 -6.41 10.01 1.88
CA HIS A 98 -5.88 9.90 0.52
C HIS A 98 -5.97 8.47 -0.01
N ALA A 99 -5.54 7.49 0.79
CA ALA A 99 -5.55 6.08 0.41
C ALA A 99 -6.98 5.56 0.17
N VAL A 100 -7.96 5.94 1.00
CA VAL A 100 -9.38 5.60 0.77
C VAL A 100 -9.88 6.21 -0.54
N LEU A 101 -9.61 7.50 -0.78
CA LEU A 101 -10.05 8.20 -2.00
C LEU A 101 -9.48 7.56 -3.26
N LEU A 102 -8.17 7.33 -3.32
CA LEU A 102 -7.51 6.74 -4.50
C LEU A 102 -7.95 5.29 -4.74
N THR A 103 -8.20 4.54 -3.67
CA THR A 103 -8.74 3.17 -3.78
C THR A 103 -10.20 3.18 -4.26
N ALA A 104 -11.02 4.11 -3.77
CA ALA A 104 -12.40 4.29 -4.24
C ALA A 104 -12.46 4.71 -5.71
N ILE A 105 -11.56 5.61 -6.15
CA ILE A 105 -11.40 5.95 -7.57
C ILE A 105 -11.04 4.71 -8.39
N THR A 106 -10.13 3.86 -7.89
CA THR A 106 -9.76 2.62 -8.58
C THR A 106 -10.93 1.64 -8.66
N LEU A 107 -11.74 1.50 -7.60
CA LEU A 107 -12.96 0.70 -7.63
C LEU A 107 -13.99 1.25 -8.62
N PHE A 108 -14.16 2.57 -8.66
CA PHE A 108 -15.01 3.21 -9.65
C PHE A 108 -14.53 2.90 -11.07
N GLN A 109 -13.22 2.97 -11.33
CA GLN A 109 -12.63 2.57 -12.62
C GLN A 109 -12.92 1.10 -12.97
N ILE A 110 -12.92 0.19 -11.99
CA ILE A 110 -13.28 -1.22 -12.21
C ILE A 110 -14.73 -1.37 -12.68
N VAL A 111 -15.64 -0.51 -12.21
CA VAL A 111 -17.06 -0.55 -12.60
C VAL A 111 -17.30 0.01 -14.00
N ILE A 112 -16.53 1.04 -14.41
CA ILE A 112 -16.81 1.78 -15.67
C ILE A 112 -15.97 1.35 -16.88
N TYR A 113 -14.80 0.73 -16.67
CA TYR A 113 -13.89 0.37 -17.76
C TYR A 113 -13.97 -1.11 -18.11
N ASP A 114 -13.44 -1.46 -19.28
CA ASP A 114 -13.39 -2.86 -19.70
C ASP A 114 -12.58 -3.70 -18.69
N HIS A 115 -13.27 -4.66 -18.11
CA HIS A 115 -12.75 -5.60 -17.12
C HIS A 115 -12.68 -7.04 -17.65
N GLY A 116 -13.02 -7.26 -18.94
CA GLY A 116 -13.13 -8.59 -19.53
C GLY A 116 -13.98 -9.52 -18.66
N ASN A 117 -13.47 -10.74 -18.44
CA ASN A 117 -14.12 -11.76 -17.61
C ASN A 117 -13.66 -11.78 -16.14
N GLN A 118 -12.83 -10.81 -15.71
CA GLN A 118 -12.33 -10.76 -14.33
C GLN A 118 -13.47 -10.42 -13.36
N LYS A 119 -13.50 -11.09 -12.21
CA LYS A 119 -14.49 -10.87 -11.14
C LYS A 119 -13.78 -10.92 -9.80
N VAL A 120 -14.37 -10.26 -8.81
CA VAL A 120 -13.96 -10.42 -7.41
C VAL A 120 -14.22 -11.86 -6.99
N SER A 121 -13.25 -12.51 -6.34
CA SER A 121 -13.42 -13.87 -5.85
C SER A 121 -14.42 -13.92 -4.71
N LYS A 122 -15.18 -15.02 -4.64
CA LYS A 122 -16.14 -15.27 -3.55
C LYS A 122 -15.45 -15.29 -2.19
N ILE A 123 -14.18 -15.71 -2.13
CA ILE A 123 -13.38 -15.74 -0.91
C ILE A 123 -13.11 -14.32 -0.43
N SER A 124 -12.66 -13.43 -1.30
CA SER A 124 -12.40 -12.03 -0.95
C SER A 124 -13.68 -11.30 -0.50
N VAL A 125 -14.80 -11.55 -1.18
CA VAL A 125 -16.12 -11.04 -0.73
C VAL A 125 -16.47 -11.59 0.65
N ALA A 126 -16.29 -12.90 0.89
CA ALA A 126 -16.59 -13.51 2.19
C ALA A 126 -15.72 -12.93 3.32
N ILE A 127 -14.42 -12.72 3.08
CA ILE A 127 -13.49 -12.09 4.04
C ILE A 127 -13.97 -10.68 4.40
N VAL A 128 -14.30 -9.86 3.39
CA VAL A 128 -14.74 -8.48 3.58
C VAL A 128 -16.07 -8.44 4.34
N CYS A 129 -17.05 -9.26 3.94
CA CYS A 129 -18.32 -9.37 4.66
C CYS A 129 -18.11 -9.79 6.11
N ALA A 130 -17.30 -10.81 6.37
CA ALA A 130 -17.01 -11.27 7.73
C ALA A 130 -16.40 -10.16 8.58
N VAL A 131 -15.42 -9.43 8.05
CA VAL A 131 -14.73 -8.33 8.76
C VAL A 131 -15.69 -7.19 9.10
N TRP A 132 -16.54 -6.78 8.17
CA TRP A 132 -17.52 -5.71 8.43
C TRP A 132 -18.67 -6.16 9.34
N ILE A 133 -19.07 -7.43 9.30
CA ILE A 133 -20.01 -8.01 10.29
C ILE A 133 -19.40 -7.98 11.68
N VAL A 134 -18.15 -8.41 11.83
CA VAL A 134 -17.44 -8.35 13.13
C VAL A 134 -17.34 -6.90 13.62
N ALA A 135 -16.98 -5.95 12.74
CA ALA A 135 -16.94 -4.54 13.10
C ALA A 135 -18.31 -4.00 13.54
N ALA A 136 -19.40 -4.39 12.87
CA ALA A 136 -20.75 -4.02 13.25
C ALA A 136 -21.16 -4.60 14.62
N ILE A 137 -20.83 -5.87 14.89
CA ILE A 137 -21.05 -6.49 16.20
C ILE A 137 -20.28 -5.74 17.29
N CYS A 138 -19.00 -5.44 17.05
CA CYS A 138 -18.17 -4.66 17.99
C CYS A 138 -18.76 -3.26 18.23
N PHE A 139 -19.31 -2.61 17.21
CA PHE A 139 -19.99 -1.32 17.35
C PHE A 139 -21.17 -1.41 18.32
N PHE A 140 -22.07 -2.40 18.14
CA PHE A 140 -23.21 -2.57 19.03
C PHE A 140 -22.81 -2.98 20.46
N ILE A 141 -21.67 -3.65 20.65
CA ILE A 141 -21.10 -3.94 21.97
C ILE A 141 -20.55 -2.66 22.63
N ALA A 142 -19.87 -1.82 21.86
CA ALA A 142 -19.25 -0.59 22.36
C ALA A 142 -20.28 0.50 22.70
N LEU A 143 -21.40 0.52 21.98
CA LEU A 143 -22.44 1.55 22.08
C LEU A 143 -22.98 1.75 23.52
N PRO A 144 -23.50 0.73 24.24
CA PRO A 144 -24.06 0.93 25.58
C PRO A 144 -23.00 1.26 26.65
N LYS A 145 -21.75 0.85 26.44
CA LYS A 145 -20.63 1.06 27.37
C LYS A 145 -19.80 2.30 27.04
N HIS A 146 -20.16 3.03 25.97
CA HIS A 146 -19.37 4.11 25.39
C HIS A 146 -17.89 3.76 25.21
N SER A 147 -17.56 2.50 24.90
CA SER A 147 -16.17 2.01 24.83
C SER A 147 -15.54 2.29 23.47
N TRP A 148 -15.45 3.58 23.11
CA TRP A 148 -15.05 4.05 21.80
C TRP A 148 -13.58 3.78 21.50
N LEU A 149 -12.68 3.98 22.45
CA LEU A 149 -11.25 3.68 22.28
C LEU A 149 -11.02 2.19 21.96
N TRP A 150 -11.76 1.31 22.64
CA TRP A 150 -11.71 -0.12 22.38
C TRP A 150 -12.20 -0.44 20.97
N LEU A 151 -13.34 0.14 20.55
CA LEU A 151 -13.90 -0.06 19.21
C LEU A 151 -12.89 0.36 18.12
N ILE A 152 -12.30 1.55 18.22
CA ILE A 152 -11.34 2.00 17.21
C ILE A 152 -10.06 1.15 17.20
N SER A 153 -9.69 0.55 18.34
CA SER A 153 -8.57 -0.40 18.40
C SER A 153 -8.85 -1.68 17.61
N ILE A 154 -10.11 -2.09 17.45
CA ILE A 154 -10.51 -3.18 16.55
C ILE A 154 -10.24 -2.80 15.09
N PHE A 155 -10.62 -1.58 14.67
CA PHE A 155 -10.32 -1.09 13.32
C PHE A 155 -8.81 -0.99 13.06
N ASN A 156 -8.04 -0.56 14.07
CA ASN A 156 -6.58 -0.54 14.02
C ASN A 156 -5.98 -1.95 13.86
N SER A 157 -6.62 -2.99 14.41
CA SER A 157 -6.21 -4.38 14.24
C SER A 157 -6.58 -4.94 12.85
N ILE A 158 -7.78 -4.60 12.35
CA ILE A 158 -8.26 -5.03 11.02
C ILE A 158 -7.28 -4.60 9.93
N GLN A 159 -6.78 -3.35 9.95
CA GLN A 159 -5.86 -2.88 8.92
C GLN A 159 -4.52 -3.63 8.89
N VAL A 160 -4.01 -4.07 10.05
CA VAL A 160 -2.77 -4.85 10.16
C VAL A 160 -3.00 -6.24 9.58
N PHE A 161 -4.09 -6.88 9.98
CA PHE A 161 -4.47 -8.21 9.49
C PHE A 161 -4.62 -8.23 7.96
N MET A 162 -5.31 -7.24 7.40
CA MET A 162 -5.45 -7.08 5.95
C MET A 162 -4.11 -6.89 5.24
N THR A 163 -3.16 -6.19 5.87
CA THR A 163 -1.82 -5.98 5.32
C THR A 163 -1.03 -7.30 5.23
N VAL A 164 -1.11 -8.14 6.27
CA VAL A 164 -0.44 -9.46 6.28
C VAL A 164 -1.02 -10.39 5.22
N ILE A 165 -2.35 -10.45 5.10
CA ILE A 165 -3.03 -11.26 4.06
C ILE A 165 -2.57 -10.88 2.65
N LYS A 166 -2.25 -9.61 2.41
CA LYS A 166 -1.83 -9.08 1.11
C LYS A 166 -0.40 -9.48 0.76
N TYR A 167 0.53 -9.38 1.70
CA TYR A 167 1.95 -9.56 1.40
C TYR A 167 2.37 -11.03 1.29
N ILE A 168 1.77 -11.93 2.08
CA ILE A 168 2.14 -13.37 2.08
C ILE A 168 1.97 -14.01 0.70
N PRO A 169 0.81 -13.90 0.00
CA PRO A 169 0.62 -14.52 -1.30
C PRO A 169 1.63 -14.01 -2.34
N GLN A 170 1.98 -12.72 -2.29
CA GLN A 170 2.97 -12.15 -3.20
C GLN A 170 4.37 -12.71 -2.95
N ALA A 171 4.78 -12.83 -1.69
CA ALA A 171 6.08 -13.41 -1.31
C ALA A 171 6.20 -14.86 -1.77
N VAL A 172 5.13 -15.65 -1.57
CA VAL A 172 5.03 -17.04 -2.02
C VAL A 172 5.05 -17.12 -3.54
N MET A 173 4.30 -16.28 -4.24
CA MET A 173 4.24 -16.29 -5.70
C MET A 173 5.60 -15.98 -6.34
N ASN A 174 6.32 -14.98 -5.83
CA ASN A 174 7.67 -14.67 -6.27
C ASN A 174 8.61 -15.86 -6.04
N PHE A 175 8.50 -16.53 -4.89
CA PHE A 175 9.29 -17.71 -4.57
C PHE A 175 8.98 -18.91 -5.48
N MET A 176 7.70 -19.13 -5.82
CA MET A 176 7.29 -20.23 -6.71
C MET A 176 7.69 -19.98 -8.16
N ARG A 177 7.55 -18.74 -8.64
CA ARG A 177 7.89 -18.37 -10.02
C ARG A 177 9.39 -18.21 -10.27
N LYS A 178 10.18 -18.00 -9.21
CA LYS A 178 11.60 -17.64 -9.29
C LYS A 178 11.86 -16.42 -10.19
N SER A 179 10.89 -15.51 -10.24
CA SER A 179 10.93 -14.26 -10.99
C SER A 179 10.07 -13.22 -10.28
N THR A 180 10.49 -11.96 -10.40
CA THR A 180 9.74 -10.77 -9.96
C THR A 180 9.23 -9.95 -11.15
N ASP A 181 9.18 -10.53 -12.35
CA ASP A 181 8.69 -9.82 -13.54
C ASP A 181 7.21 -9.46 -13.38
N GLY A 182 6.85 -8.21 -13.71
CA GLY A 182 5.51 -7.65 -13.50
C GLY A 182 5.28 -7.05 -12.11
N PHE A 183 6.29 -7.07 -11.24
CA PHE A 183 6.24 -6.47 -9.90
C PHE A 183 6.98 -5.12 -9.89
N SER A 184 6.29 -4.03 -9.54
CA SER A 184 6.88 -2.69 -9.51
C SER A 184 7.81 -2.53 -8.31
N ILE A 185 9.11 -2.77 -8.50
CA ILE A 185 10.11 -2.60 -7.44
C ILE A 185 10.16 -1.15 -6.93
N GLY A 186 9.89 -0.16 -7.78
CA GLY A 186 9.82 1.24 -7.38
C GLY A 186 8.75 1.51 -6.32
N ASN A 187 7.60 0.84 -6.42
CA ASN A 187 6.56 0.96 -5.40
C ASN A 187 7.01 0.37 -4.06
N ILE A 188 7.77 -0.73 -4.07
CA ILE A 188 8.33 -1.34 -2.86
C ILE A 188 9.39 -0.45 -2.21
N LEU A 189 10.22 0.21 -2.99
CA LEU A 189 11.21 1.16 -2.44
C LEU A 189 10.52 2.36 -1.77
N LEU A 190 9.41 2.84 -2.35
CA LEU A 190 8.58 3.88 -1.74
C LEU A 190 7.83 3.39 -0.50
N ASP A 191 7.32 2.15 -0.51
CA ASP A 191 6.66 1.52 0.65
C ASP A 191 7.64 1.35 1.81
N PHE A 192 8.87 0.90 1.50
CA PHE A 192 9.96 0.78 2.46
C PHE A 192 10.34 2.12 3.07
N LEU A 193 10.57 3.14 2.23
CA LEU A 193 10.88 4.49 2.71
C LEU A 193 9.78 5.00 3.62
N GLY A 194 8.51 4.86 3.20
CA GLY A 194 7.35 5.26 3.98
C GLY A 194 7.27 4.52 5.32
N GLY A 195 7.47 3.20 5.33
CA GLY A 195 7.47 2.37 6.53
C GLY A 195 8.59 2.73 7.51
N VAL A 196 9.81 2.96 7.01
CA VAL A 196 10.95 3.39 7.83
C VAL A 196 10.70 4.76 8.45
N THR A 197 10.27 5.75 7.66
CA THR A 197 10.03 7.10 8.18
C THR A 197 8.81 7.15 9.10
N ASN A 198 7.79 6.33 8.85
CA ASN A 198 6.63 6.23 9.73
C ASN A 198 6.99 5.62 11.10
N TYR A 199 7.87 4.62 11.12
CA TYR A 199 8.40 4.06 12.38
C TYR A 199 9.34 5.07 13.07
N ALA A 200 10.19 5.75 12.33
CA ALA A 200 11.09 6.78 12.85
C ALA A 200 10.31 7.95 13.48
N GLN A 201 9.21 8.38 12.86
CA GLN A 201 8.29 9.36 13.45
C GLN A 201 7.83 8.91 14.85
N MET A 202 7.41 7.65 15.01
CA MET A 202 7.00 7.15 16.32
C MET A 202 8.14 7.13 17.33
N ALA A 203 9.34 6.73 16.89
CA ALA A 203 10.54 6.71 17.72
C ALA A 203 10.90 8.12 18.23
N VAL A 204 10.83 9.15 17.39
CA VAL A 204 11.12 10.54 17.76
C VAL A 204 10.20 11.04 18.87
N GLN A 205 8.89 10.80 18.75
CA GLN A 205 7.94 11.16 19.80
C GLN A 205 8.22 10.39 21.10
N SER A 206 8.52 9.09 21.02
CA SER A 206 8.87 8.31 22.21
C SER A 206 10.15 8.80 22.91
N ILE A 207 11.13 9.27 22.14
CA ILE A 207 12.35 9.88 22.67
C ILE A 207 12.01 11.20 23.37
N ASP A 208 11.22 12.07 22.75
CA ASP A 208 10.84 13.37 23.34
C ASP A 208 10.06 13.20 24.65
N GLN A 209 9.14 12.23 24.69
CA GLN A 209 8.30 11.96 25.87
C GLN A 209 8.99 11.08 26.92
N ASN A 210 10.15 10.50 26.62
CA ASN A 210 10.78 9.44 27.41
C ASN A 210 9.80 8.31 27.77
N SER A 211 8.92 7.95 26.84
CA SER A 211 7.82 7.00 27.02
C SER A 211 7.60 6.12 25.79
N TRP A 212 7.34 4.85 26.03
CA TRP A 212 7.03 3.87 24.97
C TRP A 212 5.54 3.78 24.66
N VAL A 213 4.69 4.56 25.36
CA VAL A 213 3.24 4.58 25.16
C VAL A 213 2.87 4.81 23.72
N ASN A 214 3.61 5.65 22.98
CA ASN A 214 3.34 5.88 21.56
C ASN A 214 3.27 4.57 20.74
N PHE A 215 4.19 3.63 21.01
CA PHE A 215 4.27 2.37 20.26
C PHE A 215 3.11 1.41 20.51
N TYR A 216 2.67 1.24 21.77
CA TYR A 216 1.57 0.32 22.08
C TYR A 216 0.20 1.00 22.15
N GLY A 217 0.16 2.32 22.38
CA GLY A 217 -1.02 3.17 22.27
C GLY A 217 -1.54 3.23 20.83
N ASN A 218 -0.66 3.10 19.85
CA ASN A 218 -0.98 2.87 18.44
C ASN A 218 -0.24 1.65 17.89
N ILE A 219 -0.54 0.48 18.47
CA ILE A 219 0.10 -0.79 18.07
C ILE A 219 -0.07 -1.10 16.57
N GLY A 220 -1.17 -0.68 15.94
CA GLY A 220 -1.39 -0.91 14.52
C GLY A 220 -0.48 -0.09 13.63
N LYS A 221 -0.15 1.16 13.97
CA LYS A 221 0.87 1.95 13.24
C LYS A 221 2.26 1.32 13.40
N THR A 222 2.58 0.84 14.60
CA THR A 222 3.82 0.09 14.89
C THR A 222 3.91 -1.17 14.02
N LEU A 223 2.90 -2.03 14.09
CA LEU A 223 2.86 -3.30 13.36
C LEU A 223 2.79 -3.10 11.85
N LEU A 224 2.02 -2.10 11.38
CA LEU A 224 1.96 -1.75 9.96
C LEU A 224 3.35 -1.43 9.43
N SER A 225 4.11 -0.59 10.14
CA SER A 225 5.45 -0.19 9.73
C SER A 225 6.43 -1.37 9.74
N LEU A 226 6.43 -2.17 10.82
CA LEU A 226 7.31 -3.33 10.96
C LEU A 226 7.02 -4.41 9.90
N VAL A 227 5.74 -4.73 9.70
CA VAL A 227 5.32 -5.72 8.70
C VAL A 227 5.66 -5.23 7.30
N SER A 228 5.41 -3.96 6.98
CA SER A 228 5.79 -3.37 5.68
C SER A 228 7.28 -3.51 5.44
N VAL A 229 8.10 -2.96 6.35
CA VAL A 229 9.56 -2.99 6.25
C VAL A 229 10.09 -4.42 6.10
N PHE A 230 9.55 -5.37 6.86
CA PHE A 230 9.94 -6.78 6.74
C PHE A 230 9.65 -7.35 5.35
N PHE A 231 8.42 -7.18 4.83
CA PHE A 231 8.06 -7.70 3.52
C PHE A 231 8.77 -6.95 2.38
N ASP A 232 8.99 -5.65 2.52
CA ASP A 232 9.71 -4.86 1.54
C ASP A 232 11.16 -5.32 1.42
N LEU A 233 11.84 -5.56 2.55
CA LEU A 233 13.18 -6.16 2.54
C LEU A 233 13.17 -7.55 1.90
N LEU A 234 12.17 -8.38 2.19
CA LEU A 234 12.01 -9.69 1.56
C LEU A 234 11.87 -9.54 0.04
N PHE A 235 11.03 -8.62 -0.44
CA PHE A 235 10.82 -8.37 -1.86
C PHE A 235 12.06 -7.80 -2.55
N MET A 236 12.78 -6.89 -1.90
CA MET A 236 14.06 -6.36 -2.37
C MET A 236 15.10 -7.47 -2.49
N CYS A 237 15.20 -8.36 -1.49
CA CYS A 237 16.06 -9.55 -1.56
C CYS A 237 15.65 -10.49 -2.70
N GLN A 238 14.35 -10.74 -2.89
CA GLN A 238 13.85 -11.55 -4.01
C GLN A 238 14.22 -10.93 -5.36
N HIS A 239 14.10 -9.61 -5.51
CA HIS A 239 14.32 -8.91 -6.78
C HIS A 239 15.80 -8.71 -7.12
N PHE A 240 16.60 -8.20 -6.18
CA PHE A 240 17.98 -7.81 -6.44
C PHE A 240 18.99 -8.94 -6.21
N ILE A 241 18.69 -9.88 -5.31
CA ILE A 241 19.65 -10.92 -4.90
C ILE A 241 19.27 -12.28 -5.49
N LEU A 242 18.05 -12.75 -5.28
CA LEU A 242 17.65 -14.12 -5.62
C LEU A 242 17.24 -14.29 -7.09
N TYR A 243 16.47 -13.36 -7.64
CA TYR A 243 15.90 -13.43 -8.99
C TYR A 243 16.25 -12.20 -9.84
N PRO A 244 17.55 -11.81 -9.94
CA PRO A 244 17.94 -10.69 -10.76
C PRO A 244 17.54 -10.94 -12.22
N ALA A 245 16.96 -9.94 -12.86
CA ALA A 245 16.64 -10.01 -14.28
C ALA A 245 17.91 -10.37 -15.05
N LYS A 246 17.89 -11.51 -15.77
CA LYS A 246 18.96 -11.82 -16.72
C LYS A 246 18.95 -10.69 -17.74
N LYS A 247 19.97 -9.82 -17.72
CA LYS A 247 20.20 -8.87 -18.82
C LYS A 247 20.15 -9.70 -20.09
N ALA A 248 19.10 -9.51 -20.89
CA ALA A 248 19.08 -10.05 -22.23
C ALA A 248 20.34 -9.50 -22.90
N HIS A 249 21.30 -10.36 -23.17
CA HIS A 249 22.37 -10.04 -24.09
C HIS A 249 21.67 -9.65 -25.38
N ILE A 250 21.60 -8.34 -25.65
CA ILE A 250 21.29 -7.84 -26.97
C ILE A 250 22.45 -8.35 -27.83
N SER A 251 22.27 -9.53 -28.40
CA SER A 251 23.09 -10.00 -29.50
C SER A 251 22.73 -9.11 -30.68
N LEU A 252 23.39 -7.96 -30.75
CA LEU A 252 23.53 -7.21 -31.99
C LEU A 252 24.29 -8.13 -32.94
N LYS A 253 23.58 -9.03 -33.64
CA LYS A 253 24.08 -9.52 -34.91
C LYS A 253 23.98 -8.34 -35.88
N PRO A 254 25.09 -7.83 -36.41
CA PRO A 254 25.00 -6.89 -37.52
C PRO A 254 24.50 -7.67 -38.73
N ASN A 255 23.31 -7.33 -39.22
CA ASN A 255 22.88 -7.71 -40.56
C ASN A 255 23.89 -7.13 -41.56
N LYS A 256 24.80 -7.97 -42.08
CA LYS A 256 25.48 -7.67 -43.34
C LYS A 256 24.52 -8.02 -44.48
N ALA A 257 23.62 -7.10 -44.80
CA ALA A 257 22.89 -7.05 -46.05
C ALA A 257 22.88 -5.59 -46.50
N GLY A 258 23.67 -5.27 -47.53
CA GLY A 258 23.77 -3.91 -48.06
C GLY A 258 25.07 -3.64 -48.80
N ALA A 259 25.27 -4.32 -49.93
CA ALA A 259 26.14 -3.84 -51.00
C ALA A 259 25.35 -3.93 -52.31
N GLU A 260 24.69 -2.84 -52.67
CA GLU A 260 24.22 -2.50 -54.03
C GLU A 260 25.45 -2.14 -54.93
N PRO A 261 25.36 -1.90 -56.28
CA PRO A 261 24.17 -1.58 -57.11
C PRO A 261 24.10 -2.17 -58.55
N LEU A 262 22.91 -1.99 -59.18
CA LEU A 262 22.59 -1.71 -60.61
C LEU A 262 23.09 -2.63 -61.76
N ILE A 263 22.13 -3.17 -62.53
CA ILE A 263 21.90 -2.91 -63.98
C ILE A 263 20.62 -3.66 -64.44
N LYS A 264 19.74 -2.95 -65.15
CA LYS A 264 18.60 -3.50 -65.92
C LYS A 264 19.10 -4.04 -67.26
N SER A 265 18.57 -5.18 -67.72
CA SER A 265 18.16 -5.32 -69.13
C SER A 265 17.00 -6.30 -69.25
N ALA A 266 16.08 -5.96 -70.16
CA ALA A 266 14.96 -6.77 -70.59
C ALA A 266 15.43 -7.95 -71.44
N ASP A 267 14.67 -9.05 -71.45
CA ASP A 267 14.10 -9.69 -72.65
C ASP A 267 13.30 -10.95 -72.26
N ASP A 268 12.09 -11.05 -72.85
CA ASP A 268 11.10 -12.15 -72.84
C ASP A 268 11.65 -13.51 -73.37
N PRO A 269 10.94 -14.67 -73.36
CA PRO A 269 9.48 -14.89 -73.31
C PRO A 269 8.97 -16.02 -72.37
N PRO A 270 7.64 -16.28 -72.31
CA PRO A 270 7.07 -17.31 -71.45
C PRO A 270 7.07 -18.69 -72.15
N SER A 271 7.28 -19.76 -71.38
CA SER A 271 6.98 -21.12 -71.82
C SER A 271 6.02 -21.80 -70.84
N GLU A 272 4.82 -22.03 -71.37
CA GLU A 272 3.74 -22.93 -70.95
C GLU A 272 4.15 -24.36 -70.53
N ASN A 273 3.30 -24.95 -69.69
CA ASN A 273 2.92 -26.37 -69.53
C ASN A 273 4.04 -27.35 -69.05
N VAL A 274 3.83 -28.21 -68.04
CA VAL A 274 2.75 -29.20 -67.77
C VAL A 274 2.61 -29.42 -66.26
#